data_AF-A0A0K8MBW1-F1
#
_entry.id   AF-A0A0K8MBW1-F1
#
_cell.length_a   1.000
_cell.length_b   1.000
_cell.length_c   1.000
_cell.angle_alpha   90.00
_cell.angle_beta   90.00
_cell.angle_gamma   90.00
#
_symmetry.space_group_name_H-M   'P 1'
#
loop_
_entity.id
_entity.type
_entity.pdbx_description
1 polymer ?
#
loop_
_entity_poly.entity_id
_entity_poly.type
_entity_poly.pdbx_seq_one_letter_code
_entity_poly.pdbx_strand_id
1 'polypeptide(L)'
;MLSLSPVARMWSLLTTVGVLIFLLNIDYTAVNLTLVPIASETKSDLNTLQWLLSAYVLTWAALVVPGGRFADLKGKVKTLNFGIIIFMLGSALTGIGHTAWALIAGRILQGLGAALFSAPAYGLIFSSTPPEKQGLAMGFIGALAGLGLAAGPTLAGWIIDSIGWRWIFYINIPLGLLVIFALKLFAEKDYAQENAVRINYRSSSFLILGMALFFFALNQFEVWGLEDPRLWGLATAGLGMLAYFWRYDKRQKNSTIPKSFLKNKAFMGTIWSILISAYVFSMSLVLIALYLQNTLKLSAAEAGYTFLAMTLALGVLSPIGGKLADKMDIRIPINVGFGFGILSCILMMFWQSYTSLAFVIIGLLMAGIGLGVSFPSINTAMFRTLPSAEINSGSALFTMAMMIGNTLSVIINTSLLVFVARPFLLKSIQDQGLIFTPEQTQQLLDLTGKIDHSVSQFNLFSADLKITAMTLVDEAFLVGFRTCMGLGVLLLATGILIIQARLKNSVSSTSVGVMPAYI
;
A
#
# COMPACT_ATOMS: atom_id res chain seq x y z
N MET A 1 -15.18 12.77 -31.39
CA MET A 1 -15.58 13.05 -30.00
C MET A 1 -17.09 12.84 -29.94
N LEU A 2 -17.59 12.11 -28.95
CA LEU A 2 -19.04 11.90 -28.79
C LEU A 2 -19.70 13.24 -28.39
N SER A 3 -20.87 13.55 -28.95
CA SER A 3 -21.65 14.74 -28.60
C SER A 3 -22.36 14.56 -27.25
N LEU A 4 -21.58 14.44 -26.18
CA LEU A 4 -22.10 14.36 -24.81
C LEU A 4 -22.28 15.75 -24.22
N SER A 5 -23.27 15.92 -23.34
CA SER A 5 -23.37 17.11 -22.52
C SER A 5 -22.12 17.26 -21.63
N PRO A 6 -21.72 18.48 -21.23
CA PRO A 6 -20.56 18.68 -20.37
C PRO A 6 -20.60 17.86 -19.08
N VAL A 7 -21.80 17.70 -18.50
CA VAL A 7 -22.04 16.90 -17.30
C VAL A 7 -21.85 15.41 -17.57
N ALA A 8 -22.42 14.88 -18.65
CA ALA A 8 -22.27 13.48 -19.02
C ALA A 8 -20.80 13.13 -19.33
N ARG A 9 -20.08 14.06 -19.98
CA ARG A 9 -18.65 13.92 -20.28
C ARG A 9 -17.80 13.90 -19.00
N MET A 10 -18.07 14.80 -18.06
CA MET A 10 -17.40 14.84 -16.75
C MET A 10 -17.55 13.52 -16.01
N TRP A 11 -18.77 12.99 -15.89
CA TRP A 11 -19.01 11.71 -15.23
C TRP A 11 -18.37 10.53 -15.96
N SER A 12 -18.39 10.53 -17.30
CA SER A 12 -17.73 9.48 -18.09
C SER A 12 -16.21 9.47 -17.87
N LEU A 13 -15.59 10.66 -17.77
CA LEU A 13 -14.17 10.80 -17.45
C LEU A 13 -13.87 10.36 -16.00
N LEU A 14 -14.69 10.78 -15.04
CA LEU A 14 -14.58 10.36 -13.64
C LEU A 14 -14.66 8.84 -13.51
N THR A 15 -15.62 8.19 -14.17
CA THR A 15 -15.73 6.73 -14.20
C THR A 15 -14.51 6.08 -14.85
N THR A 16 -14.01 6.65 -15.95
CA THR A 16 -12.81 6.13 -16.64
C THR A 16 -11.58 6.13 -15.73
N VAL A 17 -11.30 7.26 -15.09
CA VAL A 17 -10.17 7.39 -14.16
C VAL A 17 -10.42 6.60 -12.88
N GLY A 18 -11.67 6.50 -12.45
CA GLY A 18 -12.10 5.69 -11.32
C GLY A 18 -11.87 4.19 -11.55
N VAL A 19 -12.13 3.67 -12.76
CA VAL A 19 -11.82 2.28 -13.14
C VAL A 19 -10.31 2.04 -13.11
N LEU A 20 -9.50 2.99 -13.56
CA LEU A 20 -8.04 2.90 -13.46
C LEU A 20 -7.58 2.81 -12.00
N ILE A 21 -8.15 3.64 -11.11
CA ILE A 21 -7.82 3.63 -9.68
C ILE A 21 -8.32 2.34 -9.02
N PHE A 22 -9.51 1.87 -9.37
CA PHE A 22 -10.03 0.57 -8.93
C PHE A 22 -9.08 -0.57 -9.30
N LEU A 23 -8.63 -0.62 -10.57
CA LEU A 23 -7.67 -1.59 -11.07
C LEU A 23 -6.34 -1.54 -10.30
N LEU A 24 -5.79 -0.34 -10.12
CA LEU A 24 -4.55 -0.11 -9.39
C LEU A 24 -4.61 -0.68 -7.96
N ASN A 25 -5.76 -0.51 -7.29
CA ASN A 25 -5.94 -0.98 -5.93
C ASN A 25 -6.20 -2.51 -5.86
N ILE A 26 -6.84 -3.09 -6.88
CA ILE A 26 -6.92 -4.55 -7.02
C ILE A 26 -5.51 -5.12 -7.17
N ASP A 27 -4.71 -4.63 -8.11
CA ASP A 27 -3.34 -5.12 -8.36
C ASP A 27 -2.48 -5.04 -7.09
N TYR A 28 -2.59 -3.94 -6.35
CA TYR A 28 -1.85 -3.76 -5.11
C TYR A 28 -2.20 -4.80 -4.02
N THR A 29 -3.48 -5.15 -3.89
CA THR A 29 -3.97 -6.01 -2.79
C THR A 29 -4.03 -7.49 -3.16
N ALA A 30 -4.38 -7.82 -4.40
CA ALA A 30 -4.53 -9.17 -4.94
C ALA A 30 -3.25 -10.00 -4.83
N VAL A 31 -2.09 -9.38 -5.04
CA VAL A 31 -0.79 -10.07 -5.06
C VAL A 31 -0.45 -10.72 -3.71
N ASN A 32 -0.99 -10.24 -2.59
CA ASN A 32 -0.72 -10.83 -1.27
C ASN A 32 -1.15 -12.30 -1.18
N LEU A 33 -2.26 -12.69 -1.83
CA LEU A 33 -2.70 -14.09 -1.88
C LEU A 33 -1.89 -14.94 -2.88
N THR A 34 -1.19 -14.31 -3.82
CA THR A 34 -0.35 -15.03 -4.80
C THR A 34 0.99 -15.48 -4.25
N LEU A 35 1.40 -14.96 -3.09
CA LEU A 35 2.72 -15.24 -2.53
C LEU A 35 2.95 -16.74 -2.30
N VAL A 36 1.98 -17.44 -1.71
CA VAL A 36 2.05 -18.88 -1.44
C VAL A 36 2.14 -19.71 -2.73
N PRO A 37 1.22 -19.58 -3.72
CA PRO A 37 1.31 -20.35 -4.96
C PRO A 37 2.55 -20.00 -5.79
N ILE A 38 2.99 -18.74 -5.82
CA ILE A 38 4.25 -18.36 -6.48
C ILE A 38 5.45 -19.03 -5.79
N ALA A 39 5.50 -19.03 -4.45
CA ALA A 39 6.57 -19.71 -3.70
C ALA A 39 6.65 -21.20 -4.02
N SER A 40 5.50 -21.86 -4.10
CA SER A 40 5.40 -23.27 -4.46
C SER A 40 5.95 -23.53 -5.87
N GLU A 41 5.59 -22.69 -6.85
CA GLU A 41 5.97 -22.89 -8.25
C GLU A 41 7.43 -22.50 -8.53
N THR A 42 7.90 -21.36 -8.02
CA THR A 42 9.25 -20.84 -8.30
C THR A 42 10.30 -21.34 -7.31
N LYS A 43 9.90 -22.15 -6.31
CA LYS A 43 10.75 -22.64 -5.21
C LYS A 43 11.58 -21.55 -4.54
N SER A 44 11.02 -20.34 -4.47
CA SER A 44 11.69 -19.15 -3.96
C SER A 44 11.38 -18.94 -2.47
N ASP A 45 12.32 -18.36 -1.73
CA ASP A 45 12.14 -18.04 -0.32
C ASP A 45 11.32 -16.76 -0.10
N LEU A 46 10.90 -16.52 1.15
CA LEU A 46 10.15 -15.32 1.54
C LEU A 46 10.93 -14.06 1.21
N ASN A 47 12.23 -14.03 1.48
CA ASN A 47 13.05 -12.84 1.24
C ASN A 47 13.03 -12.43 -0.24
N THR A 48 13.17 -13.38 -1.17
CA THR A 48 13.06 -13.09 -2.61
C THR A 48 11.64 -12.64 -2.97
N LEU A 49 10.61 -13.30 -2.45
CA LEU A 49 9.23 -12.99 -2.82
C LEU A 49 8.68 -11.71 -2.17
N GLN A 50 9.25 -11.26 -1.05
CA GLN A 50 8.97 -9.94 -0.49
C GLN A 50 9.29 -8.82 -1.50
N TRP A 51 10.24 -9.03 -2.41
CA TRP A 51 10.51 -8.08 -3.49
C TRP A 51 9.35 -7.93 -4.48
N LEU A 52 8.46 -8.91 -4.62
CA LEU A 52 7.25 -8.77 -5.46
C LEU A 52 6.35 -7.63 -4.96
N LEU A 53 6.23 -7.50 -3.64
CA LEU A 53 5.47 -6.43 -3.01
C LEU A 53 6.31 -5.16 -2.93
N SER A 54 7.51 -5.27 -2.35
CA SER A 54 8.34 -4.11 -2.02
C SER A 54 8.88 -3.39 -3.27
N ALA A 55 9.30 -4.10 -4.33
CA ALA A 55 9.84 -3.46 -5.53
C ALA A 55 8.78 -2.59 -6.23
N TYR A 56 7.54 -3.07 -6.29
CA TYR A 56 6.42 -2.32 -6.86
C TYR A 56 6.16 -1.03 -6.08
N VAL A 57 5.95 -1.15 -4.77
CA VAL A 57 5.60 -0.02 -3.90
C VAL A 57 6.77 0.97 -3.80
N LEU A 58 8.01 0.49 -3.73
CA LEU A 58 9.20 1.33 -3.68
C LEU A 58 9.40 2.12 -4.96
N THR A 59 9.27 1.45 -6.12
CA THR A 59 9.38 2.12 -7.42
C THR A 59 8.28 3.17 -7.58
N TRP A 60 7.06 2.84 -7.15
CA TRP A 60 5.95 3.78 -7.13
C TRP A 60 6.24 4.98 -6.22
N ALA A 61 6.69 4.76 -4.98
CA ALA A 61 7.02 5.81 -4.02
C ALA A 61 8.10 6.76 -4.53
N ALA A 62 9.17 6.20 -5.11
CA ALA A 62 10.32 6.97 -5.60
C ALA A 62 9.99 7.83 -6.82
N LEU A 63 9.06 7.38 -7.66
CA LEU A 63 8.79 7.97 -8.96
C LEU A 63 7.50 8.79 -9.04
N VAL A 64 6.59 8.68 -8.06
CA VAL A 64 5.29 9.39 -8.11
C VAL A 64 5.46 10.92 -8.15
N VAL A 65 6.45 11.46 -7.45
CA VAL A 65 6.71 12.91 -7.45
C VAL A 65 7.31 13.38 -8.79
N PRO A 66 8.37 12.75 -9.34
CA PRO A 66 8.81 13.00 -10.71
C PRO A 66 7.71 12.79 -11.77
N GLY A 67 6.90 11.74 -11.62
CA GLY A 67 5.80 11.40 -12.52
C GLY A 67 4.70 12.46 -12.56
N GLY A 68 4.33 13.00 -11.39
CA GLY A 68 3.41 14.14 -11.30
C GLY A 68 3.93 15.38 -12.02
N ARG A 69 5.22 15.70 -11.89
CA ARG A 69 5.86 16.82 -12.61
C ARG A 69 5.95 16.59 -14.11
N PHE A 70 6.17 15.34 -14.53
CA PHE A 70 6.14 14.97 -15.94
C PHE A 70 4.75 15.21 -16.55
N ALA A 71 3.69 14.95 -15.79
CA ALA A 71 2.33 15.27 -16.20
C ALA A 71 2.07 16.78 -16.35
N ASP A 72 2.59 17.61 -15.44
CA ASP A 72 2.48 19.07 -15.56
C ASP A 72 3.14 19.57 -16.86
N LEU A 73 4.26 18.97 -17.26
CA LEU A 73 5.04 19.36 -18.45
C LEU A 73 4.53 18.81 -19.78
N LYS A 74 3.99 17.58 -19.80
CA LYS A 74 3.58 16.89 -21.04
C LYS A 74 2.06 16.83 -21.22
N GLY A 75 1.30 17.26 -20.22
CA GLY A 75 -0.15 17.11 -20.14
C GLY A 75 -0.54 15.82 -19.40
N LYS A 76 -1.64 15.86 -18.65
CA LYS A 76 -2.06 14.77 -17.77
C LYS A 76 -2.46 13.54 -18.57
N VAL A 77 -3.31 13.70 -19.58
CA VAL A 77 -3.85 12.57 -20.39
C VAL A 77 -2.74 11.78 -21.10
N LYS A 78 -1.75 12.46 -21.68
CA LYS A 78 -0.61 11.80 -22.34
C LYS A 78 0.21 10.99 -21.34
N THR A 79 0.43 11.57 -20.16
CA THR A 79 1.19 10.94 -19.09
C THR A 79 0.47 9.74 -18.50
N LEU A 80 -0.86 9.83 -18.29
CA LEU A 80 -1.69 8.70 -17.90
C LEU A 80 -1.57 7.56 -18.91
N ASN A 81 -1.80 7.81 -20.21
CA ASN A 81 -1.73 6.78 -21.24
C ASN A 81 -0.36 6.11 -21.29
N PHE A 82 0.73 6.90 -21.20
CA PHE A 82 2.08 6.35 -21.16
C PHE A 82 2.32 5.47 -19.93
N GLY A 83 1.87 5.93 -18.75
CA GLY A 83 1.93 5.14 -17.52
C GLY A 83 1.14 3.84 -17.60
N ILE A 84 -0.08 3.87 -18.15
CA ILE A 84 -0.92 2.67 -18.30
C ILE A 84 -0.25 1.66 -19.24
N ILE A 85 0.37 2.10 -20.34
CA ILE A 85 1.10 1.22 -21.26
C ILE A 85 2.26 0.53 -20.52
N ILE A 86 3.08 1.29 -19.80
CA ILE A 86 4.19 0.72 -19.00
C ILE A 86 3.67 -0.27 -17.97
N PHE A 87 2.57 0.07 -17.29
CA PHE A 87 1.95 -0.82 -16.30
C PHE A 87 1.47 -2.12 -16.93
N MET A 88 0.79 -2.08 -18.08
CA MET A 88 0.35 -3.27 -18.80
C MET A 88 1.54 -4.13 -19.26
N LEU A 89 2.62 -3.52 -19.75
CA LEU A 89 3.83 -4.24 -20.13
C LEU A 89 4.49 -4.93 -18.93
N GLY A 90 4.59 -4.23 -17.79
CA GLY A 90 5.06 -4.82 -16.54
C GLY A 90 4.18 -5.97 -16.07
N SER A 91 2.86 -5.80 -16.17
CA SER A 91 1.88 -6.83 -15.81
C SER A 91 1.98 -8.06 -16.71
N ALA A 92 2.18 -7.87 -18.02
CA ALA A 92 2.41 -8.97 -18.95
C ALA A 92 3.71 -9.71 -18.63
N LEU A 93 4.79 -8.97 -18.31
CA LEU A 93 6.07 -9.56 -17.91
C LEU A 93 5.94 -10.39 -16.62
N THR A 94 5.19 -9.90 -15.64
CA THR A 94 4.91 -10.66 -14.41
C THR A 94 4.01 -11.88 -14.69
N GLY A 95 3.00 -11.77 -15.55
CA GLY A 95 2.15 -12.91 -15.90
C GLY A 95 2.89 -14.05 -16.62
N ILE A 96 3.84 -13.71 -17.50
CA ILE A 96 4.62 -14.70 -18.28
C ILE A 96 5.81 -15.24 -17.49
N GLY A 97 6.24 -14.56 -16.42
CA GLY A 97 7.42 -14.93 -15.64
C GLY A 97 7.36 -16.35 -15.06
N HIS A 98 8.49 -17.05 -15.13
CA HIS A 98 8.71 -18.39 -14.54
C HIS A 98 9.75 -18.39 -13.41
N THR A 99 10.36 -17.23 -13.12
CA THR A 99 11.35 -17.07 -12.06
C THR A 99 10.96 -15.87 -11.20
N ALA A 100 11.26 -15.91 -9.90
CA ALA A 100 10.93 -14.79 -9.01
C ALA A 100 11.53 -13.45 -9.49
N TRP A 101 12.75 -13.46 -10.03
CA TRP A 101 13.40 -12.27 -10.57
C TRP A 101 12.69 -11.69 -11.81
N ALA A 102 12.17 -12.53 -12.70
CA ALA A 102 11.36 -12.05 -13.83
C ALA A 102 10.06 -11.37 -13.35
N LEU A 103 9.42 -11.97 -12.33
CA LEU A 103 8.23 -11.39 -11.71
C LEU A 103 8.55 -10.04 -11.05
N ILE A 104 9.65 -9.95 -10.28
CA ILE A 104 10.13 -8.72 -9.64
C ILE A 104 10.43 -7.64 -10.68
N ALA A 105 11.07 -7.97 -11.80
CA ALA A 105 11.31 -7.03 -12.88
C ALA A 105 10.00 -6.46 -13.46
N GLY A 106 8.99 -7.31 -13.66
CA GLY A 106 7.65 -6.86 -14.06
C GLY A 106 6.99 -5.96 -13.01
N ARG A 107 7.16 -6.27 -11.71
CA ARG A 107 6.67 -5.44 -10.60
C ARG A 107 7.33 -4.06 -10.55
N ILE A 108 8.62 -3.95 -10.87
CA ILE A 108 9.32 -2.67 -11.02
C ILE A 108 8.69 -1.85 -12.15
N LEU A 109 8.46 -2.47 -13.32
CA LEU A 109 7.81 -1.80 -14.45
C LEU A 109 6.38 -1.37 -14.09
N GLN A 110 5.61 -2.21 -13.40
CA GLN A 110 4.29 -1.81 -12.89
C GLN A 110 4.38 -0.61 -11.94
N GLY A 111 5.34 -0.60 -11.01
CA GLY A 111 5.52 0.52 -10.08
C GLY A 111 5.87 1.82 -10.81
N LEU A 112 6.69 1.76 -11.87
CA LEU A 112 6.98 2.90 -12.75
C LEU A 112 5.71 3.39 -13.45
N GLY A 113 4.90 2.49 -14.00
CA GLY A 113 3.63 2.83 -14.62
C GLY A 113 2.66 3.50 -13.63
N ALA A 114 2.50 2.91 -12.45
CA ALA A 114 1.66 3.42 -11.37
C ALA A 114 2.08 4.83 -10.93
N ALA A 115 3.38 5.08 -10.78
CA ALA A 115 3.91 6.42 -10.49
C ALA A 115 3.55 7.47 -11.54
N LEU A 116 3.50 7.07 -12.81
CA LEU A 116 3.19 7.98 -13.92
C LEU A 116 1.71 8.30 -14.01
N PHE A 117 0.80 7.39 -13.68
CA PHE A 117 -0.64 7.66 -13.81
C PHE A 117 -1.34 8.01 -12.48
N SER A 118 -0.83 7.62 -11.31
CA SER A 118 -1.57 7.75 -10.04
C SER A 118 -1.80 9.21 -9.65
N ALA A 119 -0.76 10.03 -9.56
CA ALA A 119 -0.88 11.44 -9.20
C ALA A 119 -1.67 12.26 -10.26
N PRO A 120 -1.34 12.18 -11.56
CA PRO A 120 -2.07 12.95 -12.55
C PRO A 120 -3.50 12.46 -12.79
N ALA A 121 -3.88 11.24 -12.41
CA ALA A 121 -5.27 10.80 -12.38
C ALA A 121 -6.11 11.70 -11.46
N TYR A 122 -5.68 11.89 -10.21
CA TYR A 122 -6.33 12.82 -9.28
C TYR A 122 -6.31 14.26 -9.79
N GLY A 123 -5.18 14.68 -10.36
CA GLY A 123 -5.06 16.01 -10.96
C GLY A 123 -6.03 16.24 -12.13
N LEU A 124 -6.27 15.23 -12.97
CA LEU A 124 -7.16 15.29 -14.13
C LEU A 124 -8.63 15.35 -13.68
N ILE A 125 -8.99 14.54 -12.69
CA ILE A 125 -10.30 14.57 -12.04
C ILE A 125 -10.59 15.96 -11.48
N PHE A 126 -9.66 16.51 -10.71
CA PHE A 126 -9.82 17.80 -10.05
C PHE A 126 -10.00 18.93 -11.07
N SER A 127 -9.16 19.00 -12.11
CA SER A 127 -9.24 20.07 -13.11
C SER A 127 -10.42 19.94 -14.07
N SER A 128 -10.97 18.72 -14.23
CA SER A 128 -12.12 18.48 -15.12
C SER A 128 -13.46 18.59 -14.40
N THR A 129 -13.45 18.92 -13.10
CA THR A 129 -14.65 19.03 -12.27
C THR A 129 -14.87 20.48 -11.83
N PRO A 130 -16.09 21.04 -11.95
CA PRO A 130 -16.42 22.37 -11.43
C PRO A 130 -16.09 22.47 -9.93
N PRO A 131 -15.62 23.64 -9.44
CA PRO A 131 -15.24 23.82 -8.03
C PRO A 131 -16.28 23.32 -7.02
N GLU A 132 -17.56 23.52 -7.31
CA GLU A 132 -18.69 23.14 -6.43
C GLU A 132 -18.89 21.61 -6.35
N LYS A 133 -18.38 20.87 -7.33
CA LYS A 133 -18.52 19.40 -7.45
C LYS A 133 -17.22 18.63 -7.17
N GLN A 134 -16.10 19.32 -6.91
CA GLN A 134 -14.80 18.68 -6.69
C GLN A 134 -14.81 17.73 -5.48
N GLY A 135 -15.50 18.09 -4.39
CA GLY A 135 -15.66 17.21 -3.23
C GLY A 135 -16.43 15.92 -3.58
N LEU A 136 -17.51 16.03 -4.35
CA LEU A 136 -18.30 14.88 -4.80
C LEU A 136 -17.48 13.95 -5.72
N ALA A 137 -16.73 14.54 -6.66
CA ALA A 137 -15.84 13.81 -7.55
C ALA A 137 -14.75 13.05 -6.78
N MET A 138 -14.09 13.71 -5.83
CA MET A 138 -13.07 13.06 -5.01
C MET A 138 -13.67 11.96 -4.12
N GLY A 139 -14.88 12.16 -3.59
CA GLY A 139 -15.62 11.13 -2.86
C GLY A 139 -15.94 9.90 -3.71
N PHE A 140 -16.40 10.10 -4.96
CA PHE A 140 -16.68 9.01 -5.90
C PHE A 140 -15.42 8.19 -6.23
N ILE A 141 -14.30 8.88 -6.46
CA ILE A 141 -13.02 8.23 -6.76
C ILE A 141 -12.45 7.52 -5.52
N GLY A 142 -12.59 8.12 -4.33
CA GLY A 142 -12.26 7.47 -3.07
C GLY A 142 -13.08 6.20 -2.84
N ALA A 143 -14.36 6.19 -3.21
CA ALA A 143 -15.20 5.01 -3.15
C ALA A 143 -14.72 3.91 -4.11
N LEU A 144 -14.36 4.25 -5.35
CA LEU A 144 -13.80 3.27 -6.30
C LEU A 144 -12.43 2.75 -5.88
N ALA A 145 -11.58 3.60 -5.28
CA ALA A 145 -10.31 3.16 -4.68
C ALA A 145 -10.56 2.16 -3.54
N GLY A 146 -11.47 2.50 -2.62
CA GLY A 146 -11.89 1.63 -1.52
C GLY A 146 -12.48 0.31 -2.01
N LEU A 147 -13.34 0.34 -3.04
CA LEU A 147 -13.88 -0.85 -3.69
C LEU A 147 -12.78 -1.70 -4.35
N GLY A 148 -11.75 -1.09 -4.93
CA GLY A 148 -10.63 -1.82 -5.54
C GLY A 148 -9.76 -2.50 -4.49
N LEU A 149 -9.43 -1.78 -3.40
CA LEU A 149 -8.77 -2.36 -2.22
C LEU A 149 -9.61 -3.49 -1.64
N ALA A 150 -10.93 -3.36 -1.77
CA ALA A 150 -11.87 -4.31 -1.23
C ALA A 150 -12.01 -5.59 -2.05
N ALA A 151 -12.09 -5.45 -3.37
CA ALA A 151 -12.30 -6.55 -4.28
C ALA A 151 -11.03 -7.38 -4.50
N GLY A 152 -9.85 -6.80 -4.27
CA GLY A 152 -8.58 -7.44 -4.61
C GLY A 152 -8.38 -8.84 -4.02
N PRO A 153 -8.41 -9.05 -2.69
CA PRO A 153 -8.23 -10.37 -2.09
C PRO A 153 -9.30 -11.37 -2.54
N THR A 154 -10.56 -10.94 -2.64
CA THR A 154 -11.66 -11.83 -3.03
C THR A 154 -11.57 -12.29 -4.48
N LEU A 155 -11.31 -11.35 -5.39
CA LEU A 155 -11.10 -11.66 -6.80
C LEU A 155 -9.83 -12.51 -6.98
N ALA A 156 -8.76 -12.17 -6.27
CA ALA A 156 -7.52 -12.93 -6.32
C ALA A 156 -7.72 -14.38 -5.88
N GLY A 157 -8.36 -14.61 -4.74
CA GLY A 157 -8.62 -15.96 -4.23
C GLY A 157 -9.39 -16.81 -5.23
N TRP A 158 -10.48 -16.26 -5.80
CA TRP A 158 -11.26 -16.94 -6.84
C TRP A 158 -10.44 -17.21 -8.12
N ILE A 159 -9.67 -16.23 -8.59
CA ILE A 159 -8.83 -16.37 -9.79
C ILE A 159 -7.75 -17.44 -9.59
N ILE A 160 -7.08 -17.43 -8.43
CA ILE A 160 -6.01 -18.38 -8.07
C ILE A 160 -6.54 -19.81 -8.16
N ASP A 161 -7.68 -20.09 -7.51
CA ASP A 161 -8.22 -21.44 -7.44
C ASP A 161 -8.89 -21.89 -8.76
N SER A 162 -9.37 -20.95 -9.58
CA SER A 162 -10.09 -21.29 -10.82
C SER A 162 -9.18 -21.44 -12.04
N ILE A 163 -8.34 -20.42 -12.31
CA ILE A 163 -7.58 -20.30 -13.57
C ILE A 163 -6.09 -20.04 -13.33
N GLY A 164 -5.66 -19.87 -12.08
CA GLY A 164 -4.28 -19.71 -11.67
C GLY A 164 -3.85 -18.26 -11.42
N TRP A 165 -2.85 -18.10 -10.55
CA TRP A 165 -2.39 -16.81 -10.04
C TRP A 165 -1.92 -15.81 -11.12
N ARG A 166 -1.45 -16.30 -12.27
CA ARG A 166 -0.96 -15.45 -13.38
C ARG A 166 -2.02 -14.51 -13.92
N TRP A 167 -3.29 -14.91 -13.88
CA TRP A 167 -4.40 -14.11 -14.39
C TRP A 167 -4.68 -12.85 -13.58
N ILE A 168 -4.20 -12.78 -12.33
CA ILE A 168 -4.22 -11.55 -11.53
C ILE A 168 -3.40 -10.45 -12.21
N PHE A 169 -2.35 -10.81 -12.96
CA PHE A 169 -1.57 -9.86 -13.73
C PHE A 169 -2.16 -9.66 -15.13
N TYR A 170 -2.70 -10.70 -15.77
CA TYR A 170 -3.27 -10.53 -17.11
C TYR A 170 -4.55 -9.69 -17.15
N ILE A 171 -5.35 -9.67 -16.07
CA ILE A 171 -6.58 -8.86 -15.99
C ILE A 171 -6.33 -7.35 -16.19
N ASN A 172 -5.11 -6.90 -15.87
CA ASN A 172 -4.70 -5.51 -16.03
C ASN A 172 -4.62 -5.07 -17.50
N ILE A 173 -4.37 -5.99 -18.43
CA ILE A 173 -4.18 -5.68 -19.85
C ILE A 173 -5.49 -5.25 -20.53
N PRO A 174 -6.57 -6.06 -20.55
CA PRO A 174 -7.82 -5.65 -21.20
C PRO A 174 -8.42 -4.41 -20.54
N LEU A 175 -8.31 -4.29 -19.20
CA LEU A 175 -8.82 -3.13 -18.47
C LEU A 175 -7.99 -1.87 -18.75
N GLY A 176 -6.66 -1.96 -18.82
CA GLY A 176 -5.81 -0.84 -19.22
C GLY A 176 -6.10 -0.36 -20.64
N LEU A 177 -6.33 -1.27 -21.58
CA LEU A 177 -6.75 -0.93 -22.95
C LEU A 177 -8.11 -0.22 -22.97
N LEU A 178 -9.08 -0.69 -22.18
CA LEU A 178 -10.38 -0.07 -22.04
C LEU A 178 -10.26 1.36 -21.49
N VAL A 179 -9.43 1.58 -20.46
CA VAL A 179 -9.17 2.91 -19.91
C VAL A 179 -8.53 3.83 -20.95
N ILE A 180 -7.50 3.37 -21.68
CA ILE A 180 -6.86 4.17 -22.75
C ILE A 180 -7.88 4.57 -23.82
N PHE A 181 -8.72 3.62 -24.25
CA PHE A 181 -9.77 3.86 -25.23
C PHE A 181 -10.80 4.89 -24.72
N ALA A 182 -11.27 4.73 -23.48
CA ALA A 182 -12.20 5.64 -22.85
C ALA A 182 -11.61 7.05 -22.64
N LEU A 183 -10.33 7.15 -22.24
CA LEU A 183 -9.62 8.43 -22.15
C LEU A 183 -9.56 9.15 -23.50
N LYS A 184 -9.34 8.41 -24.60
CA LYS A 184 -9.35 9.00 -25.95
C LYS A 184 -10.72 9.54 -26.36
N LEU A 185 -11.81 8.97 -25.84
CA LEU A 185 -13.17 9.39 -26.13
C LEU A 185 -13.64 10.57 -25.27
N PHE A 186 -13.34 10.52 -23.97
CA PHE A 186 -13.95 11.44 -22.99
C PHE A 186 -13.02 12.56 -22.54
N ALA A 187 -11.70 12.33 -22.48
CA ALA A 187 -10.78 13.36 -22.04
C ALA A 187 -10.64 14.46 -23.10
N GLU A 188 -10.53 15.70 -22.65
CA GLU A 188 -10.10 16.79 -23.54
C GLU A 188 -8.62 16.67 -23.84
N LYS A 189 -8.20 17.21 -24.99
CA LYS A 189 -6.78 17.33 -25.28
C LYS A 189 -6.18 18.32 -24.28
N ASP A 190 -5.49 17.77 -23.30
CA ASP A 190 -4.79 18.56 -22.29
C ASP A 190 -3.47 19.08 -22.87
N TYR A 191 -3.20 20.36 -22.66
CA TYR A 191 -1.96 21.03 -23.07
C TYR A 191 -1.04 21.19 -21.86
N ALA A 192 0.27 21.23 -22.10
CA ALA A 192 1.25 21.49 -21.05
C ALA A 192 0.90 22.79 -20.32
N GLN A 193 1.02 22.83 -18.99
CA GLN A 193 0.82 24.10 -18.28
C GLN A 193 1.89 25.10 -18.73
N GLU A 194 1.48 26.30 -19.13
CA GLU A 194 2.36 27.35 -19.68
C GLU A 194 3.48 27.74 -18.68
N ASN A 195 3.20 27.60 -17.37
CA ASN A 195 4.13 27.87 -16.27
C ASN A 195 4.57 26.59 -15.52
N ALA A 196 4.55 25.43 -16.18
CA ALA A 196 4.95 24.17 -15.55
C ALA A 196 6.39 24.24 -15.02
N VAL A 197 6.54 23.93 -13.73
CA VAL A 197 7.84 23.83 -13.07
C VAL A 197 8.64 22.67 -13.68
N ARG A 198 9.79 22.95 -14.29
CA ARG A 198 10.66 21.94 -14.91
C ARG A 198 11.06 20.85 -13.89
N ILE A 199 11.12 19.60 -14.34
CA ILE A 199 11.65 18.49 -13.54
C ILE A 199 13.11 18.77 -13.23
N ASN A 200 13.44 18.77 -11.94
CA ASN A 200 14.83 18.73 -11.52
C ASN A 200 15.32 17.28 -11.56
N TYR A 201 15.87 16.87 -12.70
CA TYR A 201 16.37 15.52 -12.92
C TYR A 201 17.42 15.13 -11.87
N ARG A 202 18.29 16.08 -11.47
CA ARG A 202 19.32 15.84 -10.47
C ARG A 202 18.72 15.54 -9.09
N SER A 203 17.79 16.37 -8.61
CA SER A 203 17.05 16.11 -7.36
C SER A 203 16.30 14.77 -7.43
N SER A 204 15.63 14.51 -8.55
CA SER A 204 14.86 13.27 -8.74
C SER A 204 15.74 12.03 -8.69
N SER A 205 16.91 12.05 -9.36
CA SER A 205 17.86 10.94 -9.32
C SER A 205 18.37 10.65 -7.91
N PHE A 206 18.69 11.69 -7.11
CA PHE A 206 19.11 11.48 -5.72
C PHE A 206 17.99 10.94 -4.83
N LEU A 207 16.75 11.38 -5.06
CA LEU A 207 15.59 10.83 -4.35
C LEU A 207 15.41 9.35 -4.68
N ILE A 208 15.39 9.01 -5.97
CA ILE A 208 15.19 7.64 -6.46
C ILE A 208 16.32 6.72 -5.96
N LEU A 209 17.57 7.12 -6.16
CA LEU A 209 18.73 6.32 -5.76
C LEU A 209 18.82 6.19 -4.25
N GLY A 210 18.54 7.27 -3.51
CA GLY A 210 18.54 7.25 -2.05
C GLY A 210 17.48 6.31 -1.48
N MET A 211 16.25 6.35 -2.02
CA MET A 211 15.20 5.41 -1.63
C MET A 211 15.57 3.97 -2.02
N ALA A 212 16.03 3.75 -3.26
CA ALA A 212 16.42 2.42 -3.74
C ALA A 212 17.49 1.79 -2.84
N LEU A 213 18.59 2.49 -2.55
CA LEU A 213 19.67 1.99 -1.72
C LEU A 213 19.24 1.73 -0.28
N PHE A 214 18.50 2.68 0.32
CA PHE A 214 18.07 2.57 1.71
C PHE A 214 17.10 1.41 1.92
N PHE A 215 16.05 1.32 1.09
CA PHE A 215 15.07 0.25 1.18
C PHE A 215 15.62 -1.10 0.76
N PHE A 216 16.58 -1.14 -0.18
CA PHE A 216 17.31 -2.36 -0.50
C PHE A 216 18.12 -2.87 0.70
N ALA A 217 18.86 -1.99 1.38
CA ALA A 217 19.59 -2.36 2.58
C ALA A 217 18.67 -2.89 3.68
N LEU A 218 17.53 -2.24 3.90
CA LEU A 218 16.54 -2.68 4.88
C LEU A 218 15.93 -4.04 4.51
N ASN A 219 15.65 -4.29 3.24
CA ASN A 219 15.10 -5.57 2.82
C ASN A 219 16.12 -6.72 2.96
N GLN A 220 17.41 -6.46 2.75
CA GLN A 220 18.47 -7.45 2.95
C GLN A 220 18.82 -7.71 4.43
N PHE A 221 18.15 -7.04 5.36
CA PHE A 221 18.40 -7.18 6.80
C PHE A 221 18.34 -8.63 7.28
N GLU A 222 17.35 -9.41 6.82
CA GLU A 222 17.18 -10.80 7.24
C GLU A 222 18.33 -11.71 6.77
N VAL A 223 18.89 -11.44 5.59
CA VAL A 223 19.94 -12.28 4.97
C VAL A 223 21.33 -11.90 5.43
N TRP A 224 21.62 -10.60 5.46
CA TRP A 224 22.94 -10.10 5.79
C TRP A 224 23.14 -9.96 7.29
N GLY A 225 22.06 -9.74 8.05
CA GLY A 225 22.15 -9.48 9.48
C GLY A 225 22.84 -8.15 9.81
N LEU A 226 22.95 -7.85 11.10
CA LEU A 226 23.53 -6.61 11.61
C LEU A 226 25.06 -6.55 11.50
N GLU A 227 25.71 -7.70 11.40
CA GLU A 227 27.17 -7.84 11.39
C GLU A 227 27.78 -7.60 10.00
N ASP A 228 26.97 -7.71 8.94
CA ASP A 228 27.46 -7.53 7.58
C ASP A 228 27.65 -6.04 7.25
N PRO A 229 28.88 -5.61 6.91
CA PRO A 229 29.16 -4.21 6.61
C PRO A 229 28.44 -3.70 5.35
N ARG A 230 28.02 -4.59 4.43
CA ARG A 230 27.27 -4.23 3.22
C ARG A 230 25.92 -3.59 3.55
N LEU A 231 25.26 -4.07 4.61
CA LEU A 231 23.99 -3.52 5.08
C LEU A 231 24.14 -2.05 5.45
N TRP A 232 25.09 -1.76 6.35
CA TRP A 232 25.35 -0.40 6.83
C TRP A 232 25.91 0.50 5.73
N GLY A 233 26.76 -0.03 4.85
CA GLY A 233 27.28 0.69 3.69
C GLY A 233 26.17 1.19 2.77
N LEU A 234 25.23 0.32 2.38
CA LEU A 234 24.11 0.71 1.52
C LEU A 234 23.08 1.59 2.25
N ALA A 235 22.76 1.28 3.51
CA ALA A 235 21.82 2.08 4.30
C ALA A 235 22.31 3.52 4.50
N THR A 236 23.58 3.69 4.89
CA THR A 236 24.19 5.02 5.09
C THR A 236 24.40 5.76 3.78
N ALA A 237 24.76 5.07 2.69
CA ALA A 237 24.82 5.66 1.35
C ALA A 237 23.43 6.16 0.90
N GLY A 238 22.38 5.36 1.08
CA GLY A 238 21.01 5.74 0.78
C GLY A 238 20.55 6.96 1.57
N LEU A 239 20.75 6.96 2.90
CA LEU A 239 20.47 8.11 3.76
C LEU A 239 21.29 9.35 3.37
N GLY A 240 22.56 9.15 2.98
CA GLY A 240 23.43 10.21 2.46
C GLY A 240 22.87 10.85 1.19
N MET A 241 22.39 10.04 0.24
CA MET A 241 21.76 10.51 -0.99
C MET A 241 20.45 11.25 -0.72
N LEU A 242 19.62 10.75 0.20
CA LEU A 242 18.38 11.44 0.63
C LEU A 242 18.68 12.77 1.34
N ALA A 243 19.71 12.80 2.19
CA ALA A 243 20.16 14.02 2.86
C ALA A 243 20.75 15.02 1.86
N TYR A 244 21.46 14.55 0.84
CA TYR A 244 21.97 15.39 -0.25
C TYR A 244 20.84 15.94 -1.11
N PHE A 245 19.88 15.08 -1.52
CA PHE A 245 18.65 15.49 -2.18
C PHE A 245 17.98 16.61 -1.41
N TRP A 246 17.74 16.42 -0.12
CA TRP A 246 17.11 17.41 0.73
C TRP A 246 17.87 18.75 0.76
N ARG A 247 19.20 18.71 0.95
CA ARG A 247 20.04 19.92 0.97
C ARG A 247 20.07 20.64 -0.37
N TYR A 248 20.15 19.88 -1.46
CA TYR A 248 20.22 20.42 -2.82
C TYR A 248 18.87 21.00 -3.25
N ASP A 249 17.79 20.22 -3.12
CA ASP A 249 16.45 20.60 -3.58
C ASP A 249 15.91 21.82 -2.83
N LYS A 250 16.18 21.93 -1.53
CA LYS A 250 15.81 23.09 -0.70
C LYS A 250 16.46 24.40 -1.19
N ARG A 251 17.54 24.36 -1.97
CA ARG A 251 18.20 25.57 -2.50
C ARG A 251 17.70 25.97 -3.89
N GLN A 252 16.92 25.12 -4.54
CA GLN A 252 16.45 25.36 -5.91
C GLN A 252 15.21 26.25 -5.93
N LYS A 253 15.11 27.13 -6.93
CA LYS A 253 13.91 27.95 -7.18
C LYS A 253 12.67 27.07 -7.43
N ASN A 254 12.91 25.93 -8.09
CA ASN A 254 11.92 24.94 -8.47
C ASN A 254 12.08 23.67 -7.62
N SER A 255 11.90 23.81 -6.30
CA SER A 255 12.03 22.71 -5.35
C SER A 255 10.97 21.64 -5.63
N THR A 256 11.41 20.39 -5.66
CA THR A 256 10.57 19.20 -5.86
C THR A 256 9.55 19.08 -4.73
N ILE A 257 9.99 19.32 -3.48
CA ILE A 257 9.14 19.36 -2.28
C ILE A 257 9.11 20.80 -1.72
N PRO A 258 8.03 21.57 -1.97
CA PRO A 258 7.93 22.93 -1.49
C PRO A 258 8.13 23.05 0.03
N LYS A 259 8.99 23.98 0.47
CA LYS A 259 9.24 24.23 1.89
C LYS A 259 7.97 24.66 2.65
N SER A 260 7.01 25.26 1.95
CA SER A 260 5.70 25.65 2.48
C SER A 260 4.97 24.44 3.06
N PHE A 261 5.02 23.29 2.40
CA PHE A 261 4.36 22.06 2.84
C PHE A 261 4.90 21.58 4.19
N LEU A 262 6.22 21.60 4.36
CA LEU A 262 6.86 21.12 5.58
C LEU A 262 6.67 22.06 6.77
N LYS A 263 6.47 23.36 6.50
CA LYS A 263 6.10 24.35 7.52
C LYS A 263 4.62 24.27 7.88
N ASN A 264 3.77 23.80 6.96
CA ASN A 264 2.35 23.58 7.20
C ASN A 264 2.16 22.37 8.12
N LYS A 265 2.02 22.65 9.43
CA LYS A 265 1.86 21.62 10.46
C LYS A 265 0.65 20.71 10.19
N ALA A 266 -0.43 21.26 9.63
CA ALA A 266 -1.65 20.52 9.35
C ALA A 266 -1.44 19.53 8.21
N PHE A 267 -0.87 19.99 7.09
CA PHE A 267 -0.51 19.12 5.98
C PHE A 267 0.45 18.00 6.44
N MET A 268 1.48 18.32 7.22
CA MET A 268 2.36 17.30 7.81
C MET A 268 1.63 16.32 8.74
N GLY A 269 0.59 16.77 9.45
CA GLY A 269 -0.30 15.89 10.20
C GLY A 269 -0.99 14.85 9.30
N THR A 270 -1.46 15.26 8.12
CA THR A 270 -2.05 14.35 7.13
C THR A 270 -1.03 13.37 6.55
N ILE A 271 0.21 13.82 6.30
CA ILE A 271 1.32 12.98 5.82
C ILE A 271 1.67 11.88 6.82
N TRP A 272 1.78 12.20 8.11
CA TRP A 272 2.04 11.18 9.12
C TRP A 272 0.85 10.24 9.32
N SER A 273 -0.38 10.77 9.28
CA SER A 273 -1.58 9.97 9.44
C SER A 273 -1.73 8.95 8.30
N ILE A 274 -1.50 9.36 7.05
CA ILE A 274 -1.58 8.44 5.92
C ILE A 274 -0.45 7.41 5.95
N LEU A 275 0.76 7.80 6.33
CA LEU A 275 1.89 6.87 6.47
C LEU A 275 1.59 5.78 7.49
N ILE A 276 1.08 6.15 8.66
CA ILE A 276 0.69 5.21 9.73
C ILE A 276 -0.47 4.33 9.28
N SER A 277 -1.51 4.91 8.69
CA SER A 277 -2.67 4.15 8.19
C SER A 277 -2.25 3.14 7.12
N ALA A 278 -1.37 3.53 6.20
CA ALA A 278 -0.85 2.67 5.14
C ALA A 278 0.03 1.55 5.71
N TYR A 279 0.88 1.87 6.69
CA TYR A 279 1.71 0.88 7.36
C TYR A 279 0.87 -0.24 7.98
N VAL A 280 -0.14 0.13 8.78
CA VAL A 280 -0.99 -0.84 9.49
C VAL A 280 -1.87 -1.63 8.52
N PHE A 281 -2.36 -0.98 7.46
CA PHE A 281 -3.11 -1.65 6.41
C PHE A 281 -2.28 -2.71 5.68
N SER A 282 -1.09 -2.35 5.20
CA SER A 282 -0.20 -3.28 4.49
C SER A 282 0.29 -4.41 5.41
N MET A 283 0.49 -4.13 6.70
CA MET A 283 0.86 -5.13 7.71
C MET A 283 -0.25 -6.16 7.84
N SER A 284 -1.49 -5.67 8.01
CA SER A 284 -2.67 -6.51 8.17
C SER A 284 -2.89 -7.39 6.94
N LEU A 285 -2.80 -6.82 5.73
CA LEU A 285 -2.96 -7.59 4.49
C LEU A 285 -1.98 -8.76 4.38
N VAL A 286 -0.68 -8.51 4.57
CA VAL A 286 0.35 -9.55 4.43
C VAL A 286 0.22 -10.60 5.53
N LEU A 287 0.19 -10.18 6.79
CA LEU A 287 0.22 -11.10 7.92
C LEU A 287 -1.06 -11.92 8.03
N ILE A 288 -2.22 -11.32 7.75
CA ILE A 288 -3.50 -12.05 7.78
C ILE A 288 -3.56 -13.04 6.60
N ALA A 289 -3.11 -12.66 5.40
CA ALA A 289 -3.07 -13.58 4.26
C ALA A 289 -2.22 -14.83 4.57
N LEU A 290 -1.08 -14.64 5.24
CA LEU A 290 -0.22 -15.74 5.70
C LEU A 290 -0.90 -16.54 6.80
N TYR A 291 -1.51 -15.89 7.81
CA TYR A 291 -2.22 -16.59 8.88
C TYR A 291 -3.38 -17.46 8.36
N LEU A 292 -4.21 -16.94 7.45
CA LEU A 292 -5.35 -17.68 6.89
C LEU A 292 -4.90 -18.90 6.08
N GLN A 293 -3.90 -18.75 5.21
CA GLN A 293 -3.46 -19.83 4.32
C GLN A 293 -2.49 -20.80 5.02
N ASN A 294 -1.54 -20.29 5.81
CA ASN A 294 -0.52 -21.14 6.45
C ASN A 294 -0.96 -21.67 7.79
N THR A 295 -1.66 -20.90 8.64
CA THR A 295 -2.01 -21.35 9.99
C THR A 295 -3.38 -21.99 10.02
N LEU A 296 -4.40 -21.35 9.44
CA LEU A 296 -5.75 -21.91 9.36
C LEU A 296 -5.95 -22.88 8.19
N LYS A 297 -4.93 -23.05 7.33
CA LYS A 297 -4.92 -23.97 6.18
C LYS A 297 -6.08 -23.74 5.20
N LEU A 298 -6.58 -22.50 5.11
CA LEU A 298 -7.62 -22.13 4.16
C LEU A 298 -7.07 -22.07 2.73
N SER A 299 -7.90 -22.41 1.75
CA SER A 299 -7.63 -22.16 0.33
C SER A 299 -7.50 -20.66 0.04
N ALA A 300 -6.94 -20.32 -1.12
CA ALA A 300 -6.82 -18.91 -1.53
C ALA A 300 -8.21 -18.26 -1.69
N ALA A 301 -9.21 -18.98 -2.21
CA ALA A 301 -10.58 -18.51 -2.28
C ALA A 301 -11.20 -18.28 -0.90
N GLU A 302 -11.08 -19.23 0.04
CA GLU A 302 -11.58 -19.06 1.41
C GLU A 302 -10.92 -17.89 2.14
N ALA A 303 -9.61 -17.71 1.99
CA ALA A 303 -8.90 -16.55 2.52
C ALA A 303 -9.43 -15.25 1.88
N GLY A 304 -9.63 -15.24 0.56
CA GLY A 304 -10.21 -14.12 -0.19
C GLY A 304 -11.65 -13.77 0.24
N TYR A 305 -12.48 -14.78 0.52
CA TYR A 305 -13.84 -14.59 1.06
C TYR A 305 -13.81 -14.09 2.50
N THR A 306 -12.84 -14.53 3.31
CA THR A 306 -12.69 -14.05 4.68
C THR A 306 -12.30 -12.57 4.70
N PHE A 307 -11.45 -12.13 3.78
CA PHE A 307 -11.13 -10.72 3.58
C PHE A 307 -12.35 -9.85 3.22
N LEU A 308 -13.43 -10.42 2.66
CA LEU A 308 -14.67 -9.68 2.38
C LEU A 308 -15.19 -8.92 3.60
N ALA A 309 -15.01 -9.48 4.80
CA ALA A 309 -15.42 -8.82 6.03
C ALA A 309 -14.76 -7.44 6.19
N MET A 310 -13.44 -7.38 6.09
CA MET A 310 -12.68 -6.12 6.17
C MET A 310 -13.03 -5.19 5.03
N THR A 311 -13.14 -5.75 3.84
CA THR A 311 -13.21 -4.97 2.62
C THR A 311 -14.60 -4.42 2.33
N LEU A 312 -15.66 -5.16 2.66
CA LEU A 312 -17.05 -4.67 2.66
C LEU A 312 -17.24 -3.57 3.71
N ALA A 313 -16.72 -3.75 4.93
CA ALA A 313 -16.80 -2.72 5.97
C ALA A 313 -16.09 -1.43 5.54
N LEU A 314 -14.89 -1.54 4.94
CA LEU A 314 -14.16 -0.41 4.35
C LEU A 314 -15.01 0.30 3.28
N GLY A 315 -15.54 -0.45 2.31
CA GLY A 315 -16.34 0.11 1.22
C GLY A 315 -17.63 0.79 1.68
N VAL A 316 -18.39 0.15 2.58
CA VAL A 316 -19.67 0.66 3.08
C VAL A 316 -19.48 1.87 4.01
N LEU A 317 -18.43 1.89 4.83
CA LEU A 317 -18.20 2.99 5.76
C LEU A 317 -17.42 4.16 5.15
N SER A 318 -16.77 3.99 3.99
CA SER A 318 -16.01 5.05 3.34
C SER A 318 -16.83 6.32 3.04
N PRO A 319 -18.04 6.24 2.46
CA PRO A 319 -18.90 7.41 2.27
C PRO A 319 -19.31 8.08 3.59
N ILE A 320 -19.47 7.28 4.66
CA ILE A 320 -19.82 7.79 5.99
C ILE A 320 -18.63 8.56 6.57
N GLY A 321 -17.41 8.02 6.49
CA GLY A 321 -16.18 8.72 6.90
C GLY A 321 -16.02 10.07 6.20
N GLY A 322 -16.24 10.12 4.89
CA GLY A 322 -16.22 11.37 4.11
C GLY A 322 -17.27 12.38 4.60
N LYS A 323 -18.53 11.94 4.77
CA LYS A 323 -19.61 12.81 5.28
C LYS A 323 -19.34 13.31 6.70
N LEU A 324 -18.75 12.50 7.56
CA LEU A 324 -18.35 12.91 8.91
C LEU A 324 -17.26 13.98 8.82
N ALA A 325 -16.24 13.79 7.97
CA ALA A 325 -15.20 14.79 7.77
C ALA A 325 -15.75 16.16 7.30
N ASP A 326 -16.88 16.18 6.58
CA ASP A 326 -17.56 17.41 6.15
C ASP A 326 -18.39 18.09 7.25
N LYS A 327 -18.99 17.32 8.16
CA LYS A 327 -19.94 17.84 9.16
C LYS A 327 -19.34 18.15 10.52
N MET A 328 -18.21 17.56 10.87
CA MET A 328 -17.57 17.73 12.17
C MET A 328 -16.09 18.01 12.02
N ASP A 329 -15.43 18.29 13.16
CA ASP A 329 -13.99 18.41 13.20
C ASP A 329 -13.35 17.13 12.64
N ILE A 330 -12.50 17.30 11.64
CA ILE A 330 -11.90 16.21 10.88
C ILE A 330 -11.05 15.25 11.74
N ARG A 331 -10.61 15.70 12.92
CA ARG A 331 -9.87 14.87 13.88
C ARG A 331 -10.73 13.76 14.45
N ILE A 332 -12.03 13.98 14.60
CA ILE A 332 -12.95 13.01 15.22
C ILE A 332 -13.03 11.73 14.38
N PRO A 333 -13.42 11.76 13.09
CA PRO A 333 -13.52 10.53 12.31
C PRO A 333 -12.16 9.84 12.12
N ILE A 334 -11.05 10.58 12.02
CA ILE A 334 -9.72 9.97 11.94
C ILE A 334 -9.38 9.22 13.24
N ASN A 335 -9.59 9.85 14.41
CA ASN A 335 -9.32 9.22 15.70
C ASN A 335 -10.23 8.02 15.97
N VAL A 336 -11.52 8.11 15.60
CA VAL A 336 -12.46 6.98 15.69
C VAL A 336 -11.97 5.82 14.81
N GLY A 337 -11.57 6.10 13.58
CA GLY A 337 -11.06 5.07 12.68
C GLY A 337 -9.77 4.42 13.21
N PHE A 338 -8.84 5.20 13.75
CA PHE A 338 -7.64 4.66 14.40
C PHE A 338 -7.97 3.88 15.68
N GLY A 339 -8.98 4.27 16.44
CA GLY A 339 -9.48 3.52 17.59
C GLY A 339 -10.01 2.13 17.22
N PHE A 340 -10.80 2.03 16.14
CA PHE A 340 -11.24 0.74 15.60
C PHE A 340 -10.07 -0.09 15.06
N GLY A 341 -9.07 0.55 14.43
CA GLY A 341 -7.84 -0.12 14.03
C GLY A 341 -7.05 -0.69 15.22
N ILE A 342 -6.96 0.04 16.34
CA ILE A 342 -6.34 -0.43 17.59
C ILE A 342 -7.10 -1.63 18.12
N LEU A 343 -8.44 -1.54 18.19
CA LEU A 343 -9.28 -2.64 18.64
C LEU A 343 -9.08 -3.88 17.77
N SER A 344 -9.04 -3.71 16.45
CA SER A 344 -8.74 -4.79 15.51
C SER A 344 -7.40 -5.46 15.81
N CYS A 345 -6.33 -4.68 15.94
CA CYS A 345 -4.99 -5.23 16.22
C CYS A 345 -4.97 -5.97 17.57
N ILE A 346 -5.66 -5.45 18.60
CA ILE A 346 -5.80 -6.11 19.90
C ILE A 346 -6.54 -7.44 19.76
N LEU A 347 -7.67 -7.49 19.05
CA LEU A 347 -8.41 -8.74 18.82
C LEU A 347 -7.55 -9.77 18.09
N MET A 348 -6.78 -9.33 17.09
CA MET A 348 -5.86 -10.17 16.33
C MET A 348 -4.72 -10.74 17.20
N MET A 349 -4.34 -10.08 18.30
CA MET A 349 -3.35 -10.66 19.23
C MET A 349 -3.85 -11.93 19.92
N PHE A 350 -5.16 -12.13 20.03
CA PHE A 350 -5.75 -13.33 20.64
C PHE A 350 -5.93 -14.48 19.65
N TRP A 351 -5.56 -14.29 18.38
CA TRP A 351 -5.62 -15.36 17.40
C TRP A 351 -4.62 -16.48 17.72
N GLN A 352 -5.06 -17.70 17.43
CA GLN A 352 -4.41 -18.98 17.68
C GLN A 352 -4.55 -19.88 16.45
N SER A 353 -3.94 -21.05 16.46
CA SER A 353 -4.00 -22.01 15.36
C SER A 353 -5.39 -22.62 15.14
N TYR A 354 -6.26 -22.57 16.15
CA TYR A 354 -7.61 -23.11 16.14
C TYR A 354 -8.71 -22.04 16.31
N THR A 355 -8.38 -20.78 16.03
CA THR A 355 -9.35 -19.68 16.16
C THR A 355 -10.53 -19.86 15.21
N SER A 356 -11.75 -19.72 15.75
CA SER A 356 -12.97 -19.78 14.94
C SER A 356 -12.99 -18.67 13.87
N LEU A 357 -13.49 -19.00 12.69
CA LEU A 357 -13.60 -18.04 11.58
C LEU A 357 -14.47 -16.82 11.95
N ALA A 358 -15.48 -17.01 12.80
CA ALA A 358 -16.31 -15.91 13.30
C ALA A 358 -15.48 -14.85 14.05
N PHE A 359 -14.55 -15.27 14.91
CA PHE A 359 -13.69 -14.34 15.64
C PHE A 359 -12.69 -13.62 14.72
N VAL A 360 -12.18 -14.32 13.70
CA VAL A 360 -11.35 -13.73 12.64
C VAL A 360 -12.11 -12.65 11.88
N ILE A 361 -13.34 -12.95 11.48
CA ILE A 361 -14.24 -12.03 10.76
C ILE A 361 -14.52 -10.78 11.61
N ILE A 362 -14.75 -10.91 12.92
CA ILE A 362 -14.95 -9.76 13.81
C ILE A 362 -13.73 -8.84 13.82
N GLY A 363 -12.52 -9.41 13.95
CA GLY A 363 -11.28 -8.63 13.87
C GLY A 363 -11.16 -7.88 12.53
N LEU A 364 -11.43 -8.58 11.43
CA LEU A 364 -11.42 -8.00 10.09
C LEU A 364 -12.47 -6.89 9.90
N LEU A 365 -13.69 -7.07 10.42
CA LEU A 365 -14.72 -6.03 10.40
C LEU A 365 -14.24 -4.77 11.14
N MET A 366 -13.61 -4.92 12.30
CA MET A 366 -13.07 -3.77 13.05
C MET A 366 -11.97 -3.05 12.27
N ALA A 367 -11.05 -3.78 11.60
CA ALA A 367 -10.06 -3.18 10.70
C ALA A 367 -10.75 -2.41 9.56
N GLY A 368 -11.74 -3.03 8.92
CA GLY A 368 -12.48 -2.44 7.81
C GLY A 368 -13.23 -1.16 8.20
N ILE A 369 -13.91 -1.17 9.35
CA ILE A 369 -14.55 0.01 9.94
C ILE A 369 -13.52 1.11 10.19
N GLY A 370 -12.39 0.75 10.80
CA GLY A 370 -11.31 1.69 11.12
C GLY A 370 -10.76 2.39 9.88
N LEU A 371 -10.45 1.63 8.83
CA LEU A 371 -9.95 2.13 7.56
C LEU A 371 -11.02 2.90 6.80
N GLY A 372 -12.26 2.41 6.78
CA GLY A 372 -13.40 3.04 6.12
C GLY A 372 -13.69 4.44 6.64
N VAL A 373 -13.56 4.66 7.94
CA VAL A 373 -13.78 5.99 8.51
C VAL A 373 -12.53 6.88 8.40
N SER A 374 -11.34 6.34 8.69
CA SER A 374 -10.11 7.16 8.76
C SER A 374 -9.55 7.54 7.39
N PHE A 375 -9.48 6.61 6.42
CA PHE A 375 -8.84 6.84 5.12
C PHE A 375 -9.45 8.01 4.32
N PRO A 376 -10.77 8.07 4.06
CA PRO A 376 -11.38 9.20 3.36
C PRO A 376 -11.24 10.50 4.16
N SER A 377 -11.31 10.44 5.49
CA SER A 377 -11.15 11.60 6.36
C SER A 377 -9.73 12.20 6.28
N ILE A 378 -8.69 11.36 6.26
CA ILE A 378 -7.30 11.78 6.07
C ILE A 378 -7.13 12.40 4.68
N ASN A 379 -7.75 11.83 3.65
CA ASN A 379 -7.68 12.33 2.28
C ASN A 379 -8.36 13.71 2.14
N THR A 380 -9.57 13.86 2.69
CA THR A 380 -10.25 15.16 2.79
C THR A 380 -9.44 16.19 3.57
N ALA A 381 -8.77 15.78 4.66
CA ALA A 381 -7.92 16.67 5.44
C ALA A 381 -6.77 17.20 4.59
N MET A 382 -6.13 16.34 3.78
CA MET A 382 -5.04 16.75 2.91
C MET A 382 -5.50 17.86 1.94
N PHE A 383 -6.63 17.67 1.26
CA PHE A 383 -7.16 18.67 0.32
C PHE A 383 -7.51 20.00 1.01
N ARG A 384 -8.04 19.98 2.24
CA ARG A 384 -8.35 21.21 2.98
C ARG A 384 -7.13 21.97 3.48
N THR A 385 -5.99 21.30 3.59
CA THR A 385 -4.75 21.92 4.10
C THR A 385 -3.95 22.64 3.03
N LEU A 386 -4.32 22.51 1.76
CA LEU A 386 -3.57 23.06 0.63
C LEU A 386 -4.44 23.93 -0.30
N PRO A 387 -3.89 25.02 -0.86
CA PRO A 387 -4.53 25.75 -1.94
C PRO A 387 -4.71 24.89 -3.20
N SER A 388 -5.72 25.18 -4.02
CA SER A 388 -6.05 24.42 -5.23
C SER A 388 -4.88 24.28 -6.21
N ALA A 389 -4.01 25.30 -6.32
CA ALA A 389 -2.84 25.27 -7.18
C ALA A 389 -1.75 24.28 -6.72
N GLU A 390 -1.74 23.92 -5.44
CA GLU A 390 -0.70 23.07 -4.83
C GLU A 390 -1.14 21.60 -4.67
N ILE A 391 -2.42 21.28 -4.94
CA ILE A 391 -3.01 19.96 -4.73
C ILE A 391 -2.28 18.85 -5.48
N ASN A 392 -1.80 19.06 -6.71
CA ASN A 392 -1.10 18.01 -7.46
C ASN A 392 0.21 17.61 -6.77
N SER A 393 1.01 18.61 -6.36
CA SER A 393 2.27 18.38 -5.64
C SER A 393 2.02 17.81 -4.24
N GLY A 394 1.00 18.28 -3.54
CA GLY A 394 0.57 17.75 -2.25
C GLY A 394 0.13 16.29 -2.31
N SER A 395 -0.67 15.94 -3.32
CA SER A 395 -1.17 14.58 -3.57
C SER A 395 -0.03 13.62 -3.91
N ALA A 396 0.98 14.08 -4.66
CA ALA A 396 2.15 13.28 -4.96
C ALA A 396 2.96 12.96 -3.68
N LEU A 397 3.17 13.95 -2.81
CA LEU A 397 3.85 13.73 -1.53
C LEU A 397 3.03 12.87 -0.55
N PHE A 398 1.70 13.04 -0.55
CA PHE A 398 0.78 12.21 0.20
C PHE A 398 0.84 10.74 -0.25
N THR A 399 0.80 10.51 -1.57
CA THR A 399 0.93 9.17 -2.15
C THR A 399 2.31 8.57 -1.87
N MET A 400 3.37 9.37 -1.97
CA MET A 400 4.72 8.95 -1.61
C MET A 400 4.81 8.50 -0.14
N ALA A 401 4.22 9.26 0.78
CA ALA A 401 4.19 8.92 2.21
C ALA A 401 3.39 7.64 2.48
N MET A 402 2.25 7.47 1.80
CA MET A 402 1.45 6.25 1.83
C MET A 402 2.27 5.04 1.36
N MET A 403 2.97 5.14 0.24
CA MET A 403 3.79 4.05 -0.31
C MET A 403 5.04 3.76 0.54
N ILE A 404 5.64 4.79 1.16
CA ILE A 404 6.69 4.59 2.16
C ILE A 404 6.16 3.80 3.36
N GLY A 405 4.97 4.15 3.87
CA GLY A 405 4.31 3.40 4.95
C GLY A 405 4.09 1.94 4.60
N ASN A 406 3.56 1.68 3.40
CA ASN A 406 3.38 0.32 2.87
C ASN A 406 4.71 -0.45 2.77
N THR A 407 5.76 0.17 2.22
CA THR A 407 7.08 -0.48 2.04
C THR A 407 7.74 -0.79 3.38
N LEU A 408 7.75 0.18 4.30
CA LEU A 408 8.29 -0.01 5.65
C LEU A 408 7.54 -1.11 6.40
N SER A 409 6.22 -1.21 6.19
CA SER A 409 5.40 -2.25 6.80
C SER A 409 5.81 -3.64 6.36
N VAL A 410 5.93 -3.88 5.05
CA VAL A 410 6.34 -5.20 4.55
C VAL A 410 7.71 -5.57 5.11
N ILE A 411 8.69 -4.67 5.05
CA ILE A 411 10.07 -4.98 5.47
C ILE A 411 10.19 -5.16 6.99
N ILE A 412 9.66 -4.22 7.78
CA ILE A 412 9.81 -4.25 9.25
C ILE A 412 9.02 -5.41 9.84
N ASN A 413 7.78 -5.65 9.40
CA ASN A 413 6.95 -6.68 10.03
C ASN A 413 7.40 -8.10 9.67
N THR A 414 7.85 -8.34 8.44
CA THR A 414 8.41 -9.65 8.09
C THR A 414 9.70 -9.93 8.86
N SER A 415 10.60 -8.96 8.92
CA SER A 415 11.84 -9.07 9.72
C SER A 415 11.55 -9.27 11.21
N LEU A 416 10.61 -8.50 11.77
CA LEU A 416 10.22 -8.58 13.18
C LEU A 416 9.59 -9.94 13.50
N LEU A 417 8.73 -10.44 12.60
CA LEU A 417 8.10 -11.75 12.74
C LEU A 417 9.16 -12.84 12.87
N VAL A 418 10.11 -12.91 11.94
CA VAL A 418 11.18 -13.91 11.94
C VAL A 418 12.10 -13.75 13.15
N PHE A 419 12.48 -12.50 13.46
CA PHE A 419 13.35 -12.18 14.59
C PHE A 419 12.79 -12.66 15.94
N VAL A 420 11.47 -12.61 16.11
CA VAL A 420 10.78 -13.09 17.31
C VAL A 420 10.48 -14.59 17.24
N ALA A 421 10.11 -15.11 16.07
CA ALA A 421 9.74 -16.51 15.88
C ALA A 421 10.91 -17.47 16.12
N ARG A 422 12.11 -17.16 15.60
CA ARG A 422 13.27 -18.07 15.69
C ARG A 422 13.70 -18.39 17.14
N PRO A 423 13.92 -17.40 18.03
CA PRO A 423 14.27 -17.68 19.43
C PRO A 423 13.16 -18.44 20.17
N PHE A 424 11.90 -18.10 19.89
CA PHE A 424 10.75 -18.79 20.50
C PHE A 424 10.69 -20.26 20.09
N LEU A 425 10.92 -20.55 18.81
CA LEU A 425 10.96 -21.90 18.27
C LEU A 425 12.06 -22.72 18.96
N LEU A 426 13.30 -22.20 19.04
CA LEU A 426 14.41 -22.88 19.69
C LEU A 426 14.12 -23.17 21.16
N LYS A 427 13.57 -22.19 21.88
CA LYS A 427 13.16 -22.36 23.27
C LYS A 427 12.07 -23.43 23.40
N SER A 428 11.08 -23.44 22.52
CA SER A 428 9.97 -24.40 22.56
C SER A 428 10.44 -25.84 22.29
N ILE A 429 11.39 -26.03 21.36
CA ILE A 429 12.04 -27.32 21.12
C ILE A 429 12.73 -27.81 22.39
N GLN A 430 13.46 -26.92 23.07
CA GLN A 430 14.17 -27.23 24.31
C GLN A 430 13.21 -27.55 25.47
N ASP A 431 12.18 -26.72 25.68
CA ASP A 431 11.21 -26.85 26.78
C ASP A 431 10.37 -28.13 26.66
N GLN A 432 10.09 -28.58 25.43
CA GLN A 432 9.37 -29.83 25.16
C GLN A 432 10.29 -31.08 25.15
N GLY A 433 11.59 -30.91 25.35
CA GLY A 433 12.56 -32.02 25.33
C GLY A 433 12.69 -32.71 23.97
N LEU A 434 12.38 -32.01 22.88
CA LEU A 434 12.44 -32.55 21.53
C LEU A 434 13.89 -32.57 21.02
N ILE A 435 14.33 -33.72 20.53
CA ILE A 435 15.69 -33.90 20.00
C ILE A 435 15.61 -33.91 18.48
N PHE A 436 16.03 -32.80 17.86
CA PHE A 436 16.18 -32.68 16.41
C PHE A 436 17.66 -32.66 16.02
N THR A 437 17.97 -33.20 14.85
CA THR A 437 19.30 -33.03 14.26
C THR A 437 19.57 -31.55 13.94
N PRO A 438 20.85 -31.13 13.82
CA PRO A 438 21.18 -29.76 13.41
C PRO A 438 20.52 -29.36 12.09
N GLU A 439 20.44 -30.30 11.14
CA GLU A 439 19.82 -30.10 9.82
C GLU A 439 18.30 -29.94 9.91
N GLN A 440 17.63 -30.76 10.73
CA GLN A 440 16.19 -30.60 11.02
C GLN A 440 15.91 -29.27 11.73
N THR A 441 16.74 -28.89 12.70
CA THR A 441 16.60 -27.62 13.43
C THR A 441 16.79 -26.43 12.49
N GLN A 442 17.79 -26.48 11.61
CA GLN A 442 17.99 -25.45 10.59
C GLN A 442 16.81 -25.39 9.61
N GLN A 443 16.26 -26.54 9.17
CA GLN A 443 15.06 -26.57 8.34
C GLN A 443 13.86 -25.91 9.03
N LEU A 444 13.67 -26.09 10.33
CA LEU A 444 12.60 -25.41 11.08
C LEU A 444 12.84 -23.89 11.16
N LEU A 445 14.07 -23.47 11.43
CA LEU A 445 14.44 -22.06 11.47
C LEU A 445 14.24 -21.39 10.11
N ASP A 446 14.61 -22.06 9.02
CA ASP A 446 14.41 -21.57 7.67
C ASP A 446 12.91 -21.46 7.34
N LEU A 447 12.10 -22.41 7.84
CA LEU A 447 10.64 -22.39 7.64
C LEU A 447 9.95 -21.23 8.34
N THR A 448 10.45 -20.74 9.49
CA THR A 448 9.91 -19.53 10.12
C THR A 448 10.02 -18.28 9.24
N GLY A 449 10.97 -18.29 8.31
CA GLY A 449 11.18 -17.25 7.31
C GLY A 449 10.74 -17.68 5.91
N LYS A 450 9.85 -18.66 5.75
CA LYS A 450 9.27 -19.03 4.43
C LYS A 450 7.81 -18.61 4.34
N ILE A 451 7.36 -18.31 3.12
CA ILE A 451 5.95 -18.01 2.84
C ILE A 451 5.09 -19.26 2.89
N ASP A 452 5.65 -20.43 2.59
CA ASP A 452 4.93 -21.70 2.55
C ASP A 452 5.32 -22.57 3.74
N HIS A 453 4.35 -22.87 4.61
CA HIS A 453 4.48 -23.78 5.75
C HIS A 453 3.83 -25.15 5.47
N SER A 454 3.78 -25.58 4.21
CA SER A 454 3.20 -26.87 3.82
C SER A 454 4.01 -28.07 4.35
N VAL A 455 3.30 -29.19 4.55
CA VAL A 455 3.87 -30.48 4.99
C VAL A 455 5.02 -30.94 4.05
N SER A 456 4.94 -30.58 2.77
CA SER A 456 5.95 -30.88 1.74
C SER A 456 7.30 -30.19 1.95
N GLN A 457 7.38 -29.19 2.83
CA GLN A 457 8.65 -28.56 3.18
C GLN A 457 9.43 -29.34 4.23
N PHE A 458 8.77 -30.20 5.02
CA PHE A 458 9.37 -30.99 6.11
C PHE A 458 9.93 -32.32 5.58
N ASN A 459 10.86 -32.25 4.63
CA ASN A 459 11.40 -33.45 3.97
C ASN A 459 12.39 -34.24 4.84
N LEU A 460 12.92 -33.62 5.90
CA LEU A 460 13.85 -34.26 6.84
C LEU A 460 13.13 -34.89 8.06
N PHE A 461 11.80 -34.82 8.11
CA PHE A 461 11.00 -35.29 9.24
C PHE A 461 10.22 -36.56 8.87
N SER A 462 10.16 -37.53 9.79
CA SER A 462 9.24 -38.66 9.68
C SER A 462 7.79 -38.20 9.77
N ALA A 463 6.85 -38.98 9.22
CA ALA A 463 5.43 -38.60 9.17
C ALA A 463 4.87 -38.18 10.55
N ASP A 464 5.27 -38.86 11.61
CA ASP A 464 4.82 -38.58 12.98
C ASP A 464 5.40 -37.27 13.54
N LEU A 465 6.65 -36.92 13.18
CA LEU A 465 7.30 -35.70 13.64
C LEU A 465 6.90 -34.46 12.82
N LYS A 466 6.39 -34.64 11.58
CA LYS A 466 5.94 -33.52 10.74
C LYS A 466 4.84 -32.70 11.40
N ILE A 467 3.89 -33.36 12.07
CA ILE A 467 2.77 -32.68 12.74
C ILE A 467 3.28 -31.83 13.91
N THR A 468 4.17 -32.38 14.73
CA THR A 468 4.80 -31.65 15.85
C THR A 468 5.63 -30.48 15.34
N ALA A 469 6.46 -30.71 14.31
CA ALA A 469 7.28 -29.70 13.67
C ALA A 469 6.44 -28.54 13.09
N MET A 470 5.31 -28.85 12.45
CA MET A 470 4.38 -27.85 11.94
C MET A 470 3.74 -27.04 13.06
N THR A 471 3.27 -27.69 14.12
CA THR A 471 2.67 -27.00 15.28
C THR A 471 3.66 -26.01 15.89
N LEU A 472 4.93 -26.39 16.06
CA LEU A 472 5.98 -25.50 16.56
C LEU A 472 6.22 -24.28 15.65
N VAL A 473 6.24 -24.48 14.34
CA VAL A 473 6.41 -23.38 13.37
C VAL A 473 5.20 -22.44 13.39
N ASP A 474 3.98 -22.99 13.46
CA ASP A 474 2.75 -22.20 13.52
C ASP A 474 2.65 -21.40 14.83
N GLU A 475 3.04 -21.98 15.97
CA GLU A 475 3.13 -21.26 17.25
C GLU A 475 4.18 -20.15 17.22
N ALA A 476 5.38 -20.43 16.68
CA ALA A 476 6.43 -19.42 16.52
C ALA A 476 5.97 -18.26 15.62
N PHE A 477 5.30 -18.57 14.50
CA PHE A 477 4.68 -17.58 13.63
C PHE A 477 3.66 -16.72 14.39
N LEU A 478 2.80 -17.32 15.20
CA LEU A 478 1.79 -16.61 15.98
C LEU A 478 2.38 -15.65 17.00
N VAL A 479 3.50 -15.98 17.64
CA VAL A 479 4.19 -15.06 18.56
C VAL A 479 4.75 -13.85 17.80
N GLY A 480 5.36 -14.06 16.64
CA GLY A 480 5.80 -12.97 15.76
C GLY A 480 4.63 -12.11 15.28
N PHE A 481 3.55 -12.74 14.81
CA PHE A 481 2.31 -12.09 14.38
C PHE A 481 1.73 -11.17 15.48
N ARG A 482 1.62 -11.66 16.72
CA ARG A 482 1.14 -10.88 17.87
C ARG A 482 2.02 -9.66 18.14
N THR A 483 3.33 -9.82 18.00
CA THR A 483 4.30 -8.73 18.20
C THR A 483 4.11 -7.64 17.14
N CYS A 484 3.91 -8.02 15.87
CA CYS A 484 3.58 -7.08 14.80
C CYS A 484 2.25 -6.35 15.05
N MET A 485 1.21 -7.07 15.51
CA MET A 485 -0.06 -6.43 15.90
C MET A 485 0.14 -5.42 17.04
N GLY A 486 1.05 -5.71 17.99
CA GLY A 486 1.46 -4.79 19.05
C GLY A 486 2.08 -3.51 18.53
N LEU A 487 2.98 -3.62 17.56
CA LEU A 487 3.53 -2.47 16.86
C LEU A 487 2.44 -1.66 16.15
N GLY A 488 1.47 -2.33 15.51
CA GLY A 488 0.30 -1.69 14.91
C GLY A 488 -0.50 -0.83 15.91
N VAL A 489 -0.76 -1.36 17.12
CA VAL A 489 -1.43 -0.61 18.19
C VAL A 489 -0.64 0.65 18.57
N LEU A 490 0.68 0.52 18.78
CA LEU A 490 1.54 1.65 19.15
C LEU A 490 1.58 2.73 18.06
N LEU A 491 1.64 2.32 16.80
CA LEU A 491 1.66 3.24 15.66
C LEU A 491 0.34 4.00 15.52
N LEU A 492 -0.81 3.32 15.61
CA LEU A 492 -2.12 3.98 15.57
C LEU A 492 -2.33 4.93 16.75
N ALA A 493 -1.93 4.52 17.96
CA ALA A 493 -1.99 5.38 19.15
C ALA A 493 -1.12 6.63 18.98
N THR A 494 0.09 6.47 18.44
CA THR A 494 0.98 7.58 18.08
C THR A 494 0.34 8.47 17.01
N GLY A 495 -0.36 7.88 16.04
CA GLY A 495 -1.13 8.58 15.02
C GLY A 495 -2.19 9.51 15.64
N ILE A 496 -2.95 9.03 16.62
CA ILE A 496 -3.95 9.82 17.36
C ILE A 496 -3.27 11.03 18.02
N LEU A 497 -2.12 10.83 18.68
CA LEU A 497 -1.38 11.93 19.31
C LEU A 497 -0.87 12.95 18.28
N ILE A 498 -0.37 12.50 17.13
CA ILE A 498 0.08 13.37 16.04
C ILE A 498 -1.09 14.21 15.51
N ILE A 499 -2.25 13.59 15.28
CA ILE A 499 -3.48 14.28 14.81
C ILE A 499 -3.86 15.37 15.81
N GLN A 500 -3.90 15.03 17.10
CA GLN A 500 -4.23 16.00 18.15
C GLN A 500 -3.23 17.15 18.24
N ALA A 501 -1.93 16.91 17.98
CA ALA A 501 -0.90 17.94 18.04
C ALA A 501 -0.83 18.82 16.78
N ARG A 502 -1.08 18.24 15.60
CA ARG A 502 -0.79 18.87 14.30
C ARG A 502 -2.01 19.42 13.58
N LEU A 503 -3.20 18.85 13.80
CA LEU A 503 -4.46 19.29 13.19
C LEU A 503 -5.29 20.22 14.10
N LYS A 504 -4.80 20.55 15.30
CA LYS A 504 -5.53 21.30 16.35
C LYS A 504 -6.02 22.70 15.94
N ASN A 505 -5.30 23.38 15.04
CA ASN A 505 -5.47 24.81 14.80
C ASN A 505 -5.80 25.18 13.33
N SER A 506 -6.00 24.20 12.45
CA SER A 506 -6.13 24.46 11.00
C SER A 506 -7.53 24.20 10.44
N VAL A 507 -8.44 23.65 11.24
CA VAL A 507 -9.78 23.25 10.80
C VAL A 507 -10.83 23.72 11.81
N SER A 508 -10.83 25.01 12.15
CA SER A 508 -12.01 25.63 12.75
C SER A 508 -13.07 25.77 11.66
N SER A 509 -14.24 25.18 11.87
CA SER A 509 -15.39 25.13 10.98
C SER A 509 -16.09 26.49 10.79
N THR A 510 -15.36 27.56 10.48
CA THR A 510 -15.89 28.91 10.25
C THR A 510 -15.01 29.71 9.28
N SER A 511 -14.98 29.32 8.01
CA SER A 511 -14.64 30.24 6.92
C SER A 511 -15.18 29.73 5.58
N VAL A 512 -16.48 29.43 5.52
CA VAL A 512 -17.20 29.63 4.26
C VAL A 512 -17.29 31.13 4.09
N GLY A 513 -16.28 31.71 3.44
CA GLY A 513 -16.30 33.10 3.02
C GLY A 513 -17.41 33.28 2.01
N VAL A 514 -18.55 33.79 2.47
CA VAL A 514 -19.48 34.53 1.62
C VAL A 514 -18.68 35.71 1.09
N MET A 515 -18.30 35.68 -0.19
CA MET A 515 -17.84 36.89 -0.87
C MET A 515 -18.96 37.93 -0.77
N PRO A 516 -18.67 39.19 -0.43
CA PRO A 516 -19.67 40.24 -0.57
C PRO A 516 -20.00 40.35 -2.06
N ALA A 517 -21.28 40.26 -2.39
CA ALA A 517 -21.78 40.69 -3.68
C ALA A 517 -21.43 42.17 -3.84
N TYR A 518 -20.50 42.48 -4.74
CA TYR A 518 -20.37 43.84 -5.26
C TYR A 518 -21.52 44.04 -6.25
N ILE A 519 -22.45 44.93 -5.85
CA ILE A 519 -23.39 45.62 -6.72
C ILE A 519 -22.61 46.57 -7.63
#